data_AF-A0A962YJB3-F1
#
_entry.id   AF-A0A962YJB3-F1
#
_cell.length_a   1.000
_cell.length_b   1.000
_cell.length_c   1.000
_cell.angle_alpha   90.00
_cell.angle_beta   90.00
_cell.angle_gamma   90.00
#
_symmetry.space_group_name_H-M   'P 1'
#
loop_
_entity.id
_entity.type
_entity.pdbx_description
1 polymer ?
#
loop_
_entity_poly.entity_id
_entity_poly.type
_entity_poly.pdbx_seq_one_letter_code
_entity_poly.pdbx_strand_id
1 'polypeptide(L)'
;MPKKINRTLLWALLFGIFFLPSTYAKDSLVIGMSQFPATFHPNIDSMLAKSYVLGMARRPFTAHDQDWKLTCLLCTELPSLENGKAVLEPTPDGGQGIAVTYTIQP
;
A
#
# COMPACT_ATOMS: atom_id res chain seq x y z
N MET A 1 -31.61 -41.85 12.56
CA MET A 1 -32.71 -41.24 11.76
C MET A 1 -32.11 -40.18 10.84
N PRO A 2 -32.05 -40.40 9.51
CA PRO A 2 -31.44 -39.45 8.58
C PRO A 2 -32.38 -38.25 8.32
N LYS A 3 -31.90 -37.03 8.58
CA LYS A 3 -32.62 -35.78 8.25
C LYS A 3 -32.72 -35.67 6.72
N LYS A 4 -33.95 -35.75 6.17
CA LYS A 4 -34.22 -35.50 4.75
C LYS A 4 -33.85 -34.04 4.42
N ILE A 5 -32.74 -33.85 3.72
CA ILE A 5 -32.32 -32.54 3.20
C ILE A 5 -33.38 -32.03 2.22
N ASN A 6 -33.92 -30.85 2.51
CA ASN A 6 -35.04 -30.26 1.78
C ASN A 6 -34.54 -29.73 0.43
N ARG A 7 -35.02 -30.30 -0.67
CA ARG A 7 -34.54 -29.99 -2.03
C ARG A 7 -34.72 -28.50 -2.37
N THR A 8 -35.71 -27.82 -1.79
CA THR A 8 -35.91 -26.37 -1.93
C THR A 8 -34.75 -25.53 -1.41
N LEU A 9 -34.04 -26.00 -0.38
CA LEU A 9 -32.84 -25.31 0.14
C LEU A 9 -31.67 -25.41 -0.86
N LEU A 10 -31.54 -26.53 -1.57
CA LEU A 10 -30.55 -26.70 -2.65
C LEU A 10 -30.84 -25.79 -3.84
N TRP A 11 -32.11 -25.63 -4.23
CA TRP A 11 -32.50 -24.73 -5.31
C TRP A 11 -32.28 -23.25 -4.96
N ALA A 12 -32.57 -22.84 -3.71
CA ALA A 12 -32.31 -21.48 -3.26
C ALA A 12 -30.81 -21.13 -3.26
N LEU A 13 -29.95 -22.08 -2.88
CA LEU A 13 -28.49 -21.91 -2.90
C LEU A 13 -27.94 -21.83 -4.34
N LEU A 14 -28.47 -22.63 -5.26
CA LEU A 14 -28.11 -22.60 -6.68
C LEU A 14 -28.58 -21.31 -7.38
N PHE A 15 -29.73 -20.75 -6.99
CA PHE A 15 -30.23 -19.48 -7.54
C PHE A 15 -29.46 -18.26 -7.01
N GLY A 16 -28.98 -18.31 -5.76
CA GLY A 16 -28.21 -17.22 -5.16
C GLY A 16 -26.85 -16.95 -5.81
N ILE A 17 -26.25 -17.96 -6.46
CA ILE A 17 -24.94 -17.84 -7.12
C ILE A 17 -25.04 -17.03 -8.44
N PHE A 18 -26.20 -17.02 -9.10
CA PHE A 18 -26.40 -16.31 -10.37
C PHE A 18 -26.53 -14.78 -10.24
N PHE A 19 -26.74 -14.26 -9.03
CA PHE A 19 -26.90 -12.82 -8.79
C PHE A 19 -25.63 -12.14 -8.27
N LEU A 20 -24.47 -12.79 -8.33
CA LEU A 20 -23.21 -12.11 -8.06
C LEU A 20 -22.94 -11.09 -9.17
N PRO A 21 -22.90 -9.78 -8.86
CA PRO A 21 -22.58 -8.77 -9.87
C PRO A 21 -21.16 -9.02 -10.39
N SER A 22 -21.05 -9.28 -11.69
CA SER A 22 -19.76 -9.28 -12.36
C SER A 22 -19.25 -7.84 -12.41
N THR A 23 -18.25 -7.52 -11.60
CA THR A 23 -17.54 -6.24 -11.70
C THR A 23 -16.59 -6.28 -12.89
N TYR A 24 -17.02 -5.75 -14.04
CA TYR A 24 -16.11 -5.40 -15.12
C TYR A 24 -15.39 -4.11 -14.76
N ALA A 25 -14.24 -4.23 -14.10
CA ALA A 25 -13.34 -3.11 -13.89
C ALA A 25 -12.73 -2.70 -15.25
N LYS A 26 -12.62 -1.39 -15.51
CA LYS A 26 -11.85 -0.89 -16.65
C LYS A 26 -10.37 -1.15 -16.39
N ASP A 27 -9.63 -1.50 -17.45
CA ASP A 27 -8.17 -1.66 -17.38
C ASP A 27 -7.43 -0.34 -17.09
N SER A 28 -8.11 0.80 -17.26
CA SER A 28 -7.54 2.13 -17.07
C SER A 28 -8.29 2.97 -16.04
N LEU A 29 -7.50 3.67 -15.23
CA LEU A 29 -7.96 4.71 -14.31
C LEU A 29 -7.59 6.09 -14.91
N VAL A 30 -8.58 6.93 -15.18
CA VAL A 30 -8.38 8.29 -15.71
C VAL A 30 -8.62 9.30 -14.58
N ILE A 31 -7.60 10.10 -14.27
CA ILE A 31 -7.63 11.09 -13.18
C ILE A 31 -7.42 12.48 -13.78
N GLY A 32 -8.40 13.37 -13.63
CA GLY A 32 -8.28 14.78 -13.99
C GLY A 32 -7.48 15.56 -12.96
N MET A 33 -6.60 16.45 -13.41
CA MET A 33 -5.79 17.31 -12.55
C MET A 33 -5.71 18.74 -13.12
N SER A 34 -5.67 19.73 -12.23
CA SER A 34 -5.60 21.15 -12.61
C SER A 34 -4.18 21.64 -12.93
N GLN A 35 -3.16 20.82 -12.65
CA GLN A 35 -1.75 21.15 -12.81
C GLN A 35 -1.04 20.12 -13.70
N PHE A 36 -0.07 20.57 -14.49
CA PHE A 36 0.86 19.71 -15.21
C PHE A 36 2.24 19.74 -14.52
N PRO A 37 2.92 18.60 -14.30
CA PRO A 37 4.26 18.59 -13.72
C PRO A 37 5.26 19.35 -14.62
N ALA A 38 6.00 20.31 -14.07
CA ALA A 38 7.05 21.01 -14.82
C ALA A 38 8.29 20.12 -15.07
N THR A 39 8.47 19.11 -14.22
CA THR A 39 9.55 18.12 -14.26
C THR A 39 9.12 16.83 -13.58
N PHE A 40 9.77 15.71 -13.91
CA PHE A 40 9.60 14.43 -13.21
C PHE A 40 10.80 14.08 -12.31
N HIS A 41 11.80 14.95 -12.19
CA HIS A 41 12.90 14.70 -11.25
C HIS A 41 12.35 14.75 -9.81
N PRO A 42 12.58 13.71 -8.99
CA PRO A 42 11.92 13.57 -7.69
C PRO A 42 12.35 14.60 -6.65
N ASN A 43 13.56 15.16 -6.80
CA ASN A 43 14.18 16.05 -5.81
C ASN A 43 14.22 17.54 -6.23
N ILE A 44 13.58 17.91 -7.35
CA ILE A 44 13.56 19.31 -7.83
C ILE A 44 12.14 19.82 -7.78
N ASP A 45 11.91 20.99 -7.17
CA ASP A 45 10.60 21.63 -6.93
C ASP A 45 9.63 20.81 -6.05
N SER A 46 8.64 21.47 -5.46
CA SER A 46 7.54 20.81 -4.76
C SER A 46 6.23 21.09 -5.51
N MET A 47 5.64 20.05 -6.11
CA MET A 47 4.40 20.16 -6.92
C MET A 47 3.48 18.98 -6.64
N LEU A 48 2.20 19.23 -6.40
CA LEU A 48 1.23 18.16 -6.09
C LEU A 48 1.01 17.20 -7.26
N ALA A 49 0.83 17.71 -8.48
CA ALA A 49 0.66 16.86 -9.67
C ALA A 49 1.86 15.92 -9.87
N LYS A 50 3.09 16.43 -9.65
CA LYS A 50 4.30 15.61 -9.71
C LYS A 50 4.32 14.56 -8.60
N SER A 51 4.11 14.96 -7.34
CA SER A 51 4.13 14.03 -6.21
C SER A 51 3.10 12.93 -6.37
N TYR A 52 1.93 13.26 -6.93
CA TYR A 52 0.86 12.29 -7.20
C TYR A 52 1.25 11.27 -8.28
N VAL A 53 1.77 11.73 -9.43
CA VAL A 53 2.27 10.83 -10.50
C VAL A 53 3.44 9.97 -10.00
N LEU A 54 4.40 10.58 -9.29
CA LEU A 54 5.54 9.86 -8.73
C LEU A 54 5.15 8.86 -7.64
N GLY A 55 4.06 9.10 -6.91
CA GLY A 55 3.51 8.15 -5.93
C GLY A 55 2.97 6.88 -6.59
N MET A 56 2.53 6.94 -7.85
CA MET A 56 2.11 5.78 -8.63
C MET A 56 3.26 5.11 -9.37
N ALA A 57 4.26 5.89 -9.83
CA ALA A 57 5.35 5.39 -10.65
C ALA A 57 6.55 4.86 -9.86
N ARG A 58 6.69 5.22 -8.59
CA ARG A 58 7.83 4.81 -7.73
C ARG A 58 7.37 3.87 -6.63
N ARG A 59 8.27 3.00 -6.20
CA ARG A 59 8.12 2.19 -4.98
C ARG A 59 9.14 2.65 -3.93
N PRO A 60 8.74 3.40 -2.89
CA PRO A 60 9.65 3.75 -1.79
C PRO A 60 9.91 2.54 -0.87
N PHE A 61 10.85 2.65 0.06
CA PHE A 61 11.04 1.64 1.11
C PHE A 61 9.82 1.55 2.04
N THR A 62 9.34 2.70 2.50
CA THR A 62 8.18 2.84 3.37
C THR A 62 7.19 3.84 2.78
N ALA A 63 5.92 3.70 3.14
CA ALA A 63 4.85 4.63 2.79
C ALA A 63 3.82 4.69 3.91
N HIS A 64 2.95 5.70 3.91
CA HIS A 64 1.74 5.66 4.74
C HIS A 64 0.61 5.06 3.92
N ASP A 65 -0.12 4.12 4.50
CA ASP A 65 -1.32 3.54 3.88
C ASP A 65 -2.54 4.47 3.99
N GLN A 66 -3.68 4.01 3.48
CA GLN A 66 -4.96 4.73 3.55
C GLN A 66 -5.43 5.05 4.98
N ASP A 67 -4.95 4.30 5.97
CA ASP A 67 -5.26 4.46 7.39
C ASP A 67 -4.20 5.31 8.11
N TRP A 68 -3.29 5.95 7.33
CA TRP A 68 -2.17 6.75 7.83
C TRP A 68 -1.17 5.95 8.67
N LYS A 69 -1.10 4.63 8.48
CA LYS A 69 -0.10 3.80 9.14
C LYS A 69 1.14 3.68 8.28
N LEU A 70 2.30 3.84 8.92
CA LEU A 70 3.57 3.55 8.26
C LEU A 70 3.58 2.06 7.90
N THR A 71 3.84 1.77 6.63
CA THR A 71 3.89 0.43 6.07
C THR A 71 5.15 0.26 5.22
N CYS A 72 5.49 -0.99 5.00
CA CYS A 72 6.69 -1.42 4.30
C CYS A 72 6.34 -1.81 2.87
N LEU A 73 7.02 -1.22 1.87
CA LEU A 73 6.77 -1.49 0.45
C LEU A 73 7.94 -2.24 -0.20
N LEU A 74 9.15 -1.68 -0.22
CA LEU A 74 10.35 -2.38 -0.71
C LEU A 74 11.18 -3.04 0.38
N CYS A 75 10.81 -2.89 1.65
CA CYS A 75 11.46 -3.60 2.74
C CYS A 75 10.78 -4.96 3.02
N THR A 76 11.44 -5.80 3.81
CA THR A 76 10.83 -7.03 4.35
C THR A 76 10.03 -6.78 5.64
N GLU A 77 10.42 -5.78 6.43
CA GLU A 77 9.71 -5.32 7.62
C GLU A 77 10.12 -3.87 7.94
N LEU A 78 9.34 -3.19 8.79
CA LEU A 78 9.67 -1.85 9.26
C LEU A 78 10.78 -1.89 10.31
N PRO A 79 11.83 -1.06 10.20
CA PRO A 79 12.79 -0.91 11.27
C PRO A 79 12.16 -0.32 12.53
N SER A 80 12.46 -0.91 13.68
CA SER A 80 11.94 -0.49 14.98
C SER A 80 12.97 -0.75 16.08
N LEU A 81 12.80 -0.14 17.25
CA LEU A 81 13.70 -0.41 18.37
C LEU A 81 13.50 -1.84 18.89
N GLU A 82 12.28 -2.34 18.82
CA GLU A 82 11.84 -3.64 19.32
C GLU A 82 12.43 -4.80 18.52
N ASN A 83 12.48 -4.67 17.19
CA ASN A 83 13.13 -5.66 16.31
C ASN A 83 14.64 -5.41 16.13
N GLY A 84 15.22 -4.44 16.85
CA GLY A 84 16.65 -4.13 16.83
C GLY A 84 17.18 -3.55 15.51
N LYS A 85 16.29 -3.26 14.55
CA LYS A 85 16.66 -2.65 13.26
C LYS A 85 16.74 -1.12 13.31
N ALA A 86 16.20 -0.52 14.36
CA ALA A 86 16.50 0.84 14.75
C ALA A 86 17.36 0.81 16.02
N VAL A 87 18.47 1.55 16.03
CA VAL A 87 19.41 1.60 17.15
C VAL A 87 19.72 3.06 17.48
N LEU A 88 19.63 3.43 18.75
CA LEU A 88 20.03 4.76 19.22
C LEU A 88 21.55 4.89 19.07
N GLU A 89 22.01 5.97 18.42
CA GLU A 89 23.44 6.24 18.25
C GLU A 89 23.77 7.72 18.53
N PRO A 90 24.96 8.04 19.06
CA PRO A 90 25.41 9.41 19.13
C PRO A 90 25.75 9.92 17.71
N THR A 91 25.31 11.14 17.37
CA THR A 91 25.74 11.79 16.12
C THR A 91 27.19 12.28 16.25
N PRO A 92 27.90 12.53 15.14
CA PRO A 92 29.27 13.06 15.17
C PRO A 92 29.41 14.38 15.97
N ASP A 93 28.33 15.17 16.03
CA ASP A 93 28.29 16.44 16.76
C ASP A 93 27.88 16.28 18.24
N GLY A 94 27.79 15.05 18.75
CA GLY A 94 27.40 14.74 20.14
C GLY A 94 25.89 14.75 20.42
N GLY A 95 25.06 14.81 19.37
CA GLY A 95 23.60 14.72 19.46
C GLY A 95 23.09 13.27 19.57
N GLN A 96 21.77 13.10 19.65
CA GLN A 96 21.11 11.80 19.60
C GLN A 96 20.62 11.52 18.17
N GLY A 97 20.93 10.35 17.64
CA GLY A 97 20.52 9.84 16.34
C GLY A 97 19.91 8.44 16.43
N ILE A 98 19.36 7.96 15.32
CA ILE A 98 18.83 6.60 15.18
C ILE A 98 19.37 6.00 13.87
N ALA A 99 20.22 4.98 14.00
CA ALA A 99 20.63 4.15 12.89
C ALA A 99 19.49 3.20 12.50
N VAL A 100 19.10 3.18 11.22
CA VAL A 100 18.04 2.31 10.71
C VAL A 100 18.58 1.34 9.66
N THR A 101 18.28 0.06 9.82
CA THR A 101 18.68 -1.01 8.91
C THR A 101 17.49 -1.54 8.14
N TYR A 102 17.52 -1.37 6.81
CA TYR A 102 16.52 -1.95 5.90
C TYR A 102 17.08 -3.18 5.19
N THR A 103 16.20 -4.16 4.97
CA THR A 103 16.44 -5.27 4.05
C THR A 103 15.51 -5.11 2.86
N ILE A 104 16.07 -5.06 1.65
CA ILE A 104 15.30 -4.92 0.40
C ILE A 104 14.60 -6.25 0.11
N GLN A 105 13.36 -6.21 -0.39
CA GLN A 105 12.67 -7.41 -0.86
C GLN A 105 13.46 -8.11 -1.98
N PRO A 106 13.53 -9.46 -1.96
CA PRO A 106 14.29 -10.25 -2.92
C PRO A 106 13.72 -10.18 -4.35
#